data_AF-A0A1Y1VXS9-F1
#
_entry.id   AF-A0A1Y1VXS9-F1
#
_cell.length_a   1.000
_cell.length_b   1.000
_cell.length_c   1.000
_cell.angle_alpha   90.00
_cell.angle_beta   90.00
_cell.angle_gamma   90.00
#
_symmetry.space_group_name_H-M   'P 1'
#
loop_
_entity.id
_entity.type
_entity.pdbx_description
1 polymer ?
#
loop_
_entity_poly.entity_id
_entity_poly.type
_entity_poly.pdbx_seq_one_letter_code
_entity_poly.pdbx_strand_id
1 'polypeptide(L)'
;MAAVVDVEVNMPELVQAIEIIYAKAMKMASKVRHINVAFPLVAATLCISRREVFQQRWLVLLGYCIQRLKDKQFRRVAVDAILRIFWVYLFRYPESNSMVVRRIDALTRIFFPATKLHAWPKTIPLDAYV
;
A
#
# COMPACT_ATOMS: atom_id res chain seq x y z
N MET A 1 -1.44 -7.06 -23.98
CA MET A 1 -0.79 -7.10 -22.64
C MET A 1 -1.77 -7.42 -21.51
N ALA A 2 -2.99 -6.86 -21.46
CA ALA A 2 -3.99 -7.20 -20.43
C ALA A 2 -4.41 -8.69 -20.40
N ALA A 3 -4.62 -9.32 -21.57
CA ALA A 3 -5.08 -10.70 -21.65
C ALA A 3 -4.06 -11.75 -21.13
N VAL A 4 -2.76 -11.49 -21.30
CA VAL A 4 -1.70 -12.40 -20.83
C VAL A 4 -1.54 -12.29 -19.31
N VAL A 5 -1.68 -11.08 -18.77
CA VAL A 5 -1.70 -10.84 -17.31
C VAL A 5 -2.92 -11.51 -16.66
N ASP A 6 -4.06 -11.58 -17.35
CA ASP A 6 -5.22 -12.31 -16.87
C ASP A 6 -4.96 -13.83 -16.80
N VAL A 7 -4.29 -14.40 -17.80
CA VAL A 7 -3.98 -15.85 -17.86
C VAL A 7 -2.93 -16.26 -16.82
N GLU A 8 -1.87 -15.48 -16.62
CA GLU A 8 -0.82 -15.81 -15.64
C GLU A 8 -1.34 -15.74 -14.19
N VAL A 9 -2.17 -14.75 -13.88
CA VAL A 9 -2.77 -14.56 -12.54
C VAL A 9 -3.88 -15.59 -12.27
N ASN A 10 -4.38 -16.28 -13.30
CA ASN A 10 -5.34 -17.37 -13.18
C ASN A 10 -4.69 -18.77 -13.07
N MET A 11 -3.36 -18.84 -13.02
CA MET A 11 -2.65 -20.07 -12.68
C MET A 11 -2.91 -20.41 -11.22
N PRO A 12 -3.61 -21.52 -10.89
CA PRO A 12 -4.01 -21.85 -9.54
C PRO A 12 -2.80 -21.99 -8.59
N GLU A 13 -1.65 -22.44 -9.10
CA GLU A 13 -0.39 -22.53 -8.38
C GLU A 13 0.14 -21.15 -7.98
N LEU A 14 0.02 -20.16 -8.87
CA LEU A 14 0.44 -18.79 -8.58
C LEU A 14 -0.46 -18.15 -7.52
N VAL A 15 -1.78 -18.34 -7.61
CA VAL A 15 -2.73 -17.86 -6.60
C VAL A 15 -2.39 -18.45 -5.22
N GLN A 16 -2.16 -19.76 -5.16
CA GLN A 16 -1.78 -20.44 -3.93
C GLN A 16 -0.44 -19.92 -3.38
N ALA A 17 0.56 -19.75 -4.26
CA ALA A 17 1.85 -19.20 -3.87
C ALA A 17 1.72 -17.77 -3.29
N ILE A 18 0.94 -16.89 -3.94
CA ILE A 18 0.67 -15.52 -3.48
C ILE A 18 0.04 -15.54 -2.08
N GLU A 19 -0.94 -16.42 -1.85
CA GLU A 19 -1.60 -16.54 -0.54
C GLU A 19 -0.65 -17.00 0.56
N ILE A 20 0.20 -18.00 0.28
CA ILE A 20 1.22 -18.49 1.21
C ILE A 20 2.22 -17.36 1.54
N ILE A 21 2.72 -16.67 0.52
CA ILE A 21 3.68 -15.57 0.69
C ILE A 21 3.04 -14.44 1.49
N TYR A 22 1.81 -14.04 1.17
CA TYR A 22 1.08 -13.00 1.87
C TYR A 22 0.93 -13.34 3.36
N ALA A 23 0.49 -14.55 3.70
CA ALA A 23 0.29 -14.97 5.07
C ALA A 23 1.60 -14.94 5.88
N LYS A 24 2.71 -15.40 5.28
CA LYS A 24 4.03 -15.36 5.93
C LYS A 24 4.56 -13.93 6.07
N ALA A 25 4.40 -13.11 5.04
CA ALA A 25 4.80 -11.71 5.04
C ALA A 25 4.03 -10.90 6.10
N MET A 26 2.73 -11.14 6.27
CA MET A 26 1.93 -10.53 7.33
C MET A 26 2.39 -10.93 8.74
N LYS A 27 2.74 -12.21 8.95
CA LYS A 27 3.34 -12.65 10.22
C LYS A 27 4.72 -12.02 10.48
N MET A 28 5.46 -11.70 9.43
CA MET A 28 6.72 -10.96 9.55
C MET A 28 6.47 -9.48 9.84
N ALA A 29 5.45 -8.88 9.24
CA ALA A 29 5.10 -7.46 9.39
C ALA A 29 4.74 -7.07 10.84
N SER A 30 4.30 -8.02 11.67
CA SER A 30 4.06 -7.80 13.10
C SER A 30 5.35 -7.70 13.93
N LYS A 31 6.49 -8.11 13.37
CA LYS A 31 7.80 -8.09 14.05
C LYS A 31 8.63 -6.93 13.52
N VAL A 32 8.93 -5.97 14.41
CA VAL A 32 9.68 -4.73 14.10
C VAL A 32 10.93 -4.97 13.27
N ARG A 33 11.73 -5.98 13.63
CA ARG A 33 12.98 -6.35 12.93
C ARG A 33 12.80 -6.75 11.46
N HIS A 34 11.59 -7.14 11.05
CA HIS A 34 11.30 -7.61 9.70
C HIS A 34 10.49 -6.60 8.87
N ILE A 35 10.08 -5.46 9.42
CA ILE A 35 9.19 -4.51 8.72
C ILE A 35 9.77 -4.07 7.36
N ASN A 36 11.08 -3.80 7.28
CA ASN A 36 11.74 -3.34 6.06
C ASN A 36 11.63 -4.32 4.89
N VAL A 37 11.51 -5.61 5.15
CA VAL A 37 11.34 -6.65 4.12
C VAL A 37 9.89 -7.10 4.00
N ALA A 38 9.15 -7.08 5.09
CA ALA A 38 7.77 -7.56 5.14
C ALA A 38 6.82 -6.62 4.40
N PHE A 39 6.89 -5.31 4.65
CA PHE A 39 5.95 -4.36 4.03
C PHE A 39 6.00 -4.38 2.49
N PRO A 40 7.17 -4.34 1.84
CA PRO A 40 7.25 -4.49 0.38
C PRO A 40 6.66 -5.80 -0.12
N LEU A 41 6.87 -6.91 0.61
CA LEU A 41 6.39 -8.23 0.21
C LEU A 41 4.86 -8.36 0.35
N VAL A 42 4.27 -7.84 1.43
CA VAL A 42 2.81 -7.78 1.59
C VAL A 42 2.22 -6.86 0.51
N ALA A 43 2.82 -5.70 0.25
CA ALA A 43 2.34 -4.79 -0.79
C ALA A 43 2.39 -5.45 -2.17
N ALA A 44 3.51 -6.08 -2.54
CA ALA A 44 3.68 -6.76 -3.82
C ALA A 44 2.63 -7.87 -4.01
N THR A 45 2.49 -8.76 -3.02
CA THR A 45 1.49 -9.85 -3.07
C THR A 45 0.06 -9.35 -3.18
N LEU A 46 -0.30 -8.25 -2.48
CA LEU A 46 -1.62 -7.64 -2.64
C LEU A 46 -1.79 -7.02 -4.04
N CYS A 47 -0.80 -6.33 -4.58
CA CYS A 47 -0.89 -5.67 -5.88
C CYS A 47 -1.14 -6.65 -7.04
N ILE A 48 -0.63 -7.88 -6.92
CA ILE A 48 -0.82 -8.95 -7.92
C ILE A 48 -2.00 -9.88 -7.59
N SER A 49 -2.65 -9.70 -6.43
CA SER A 49 -3.79 -10.51 -6.04
C SER A 49 -5.07 -10.12 -6.80
N ARG A 50 -6.03 -11.04 -6.84
CA ARG A 50 -7.37 -10.81 -7.40
C ARG A 50 -8.11 -9.69 -6.66
N ARG A 51 -9.09 -9.09 -7.33
CA ARG A 51 -9.86 -7.93 -6.83
C ARG A 51 -10.43 -8.18 -5.44
N GLU A 52 -11.03 -9.35 -5.22
CA GLU A 52 -11.73 -9.71 -3.98
C GLU A 52 -10.73 -9.76 -2.81
N VAL A 53 -9.58 -10.39 -3.03
CA VAL A 53 -8.51 -10.50 -2.04
C VAL A 53 -7.93 -9.13 -1.71
N PHE A 54 -7.66 -8.33 -2.74
CA PHE A 54 -7.15 -6.97 -2.55
C PHE A 54 -8.13 -6.13 -1.73
N GLN A 55 -9.41 -6.08 -2.13
CA GLN A 55 -10.45 -5.26 -1.48
C GLN A 55 -10.64 -5.61 0.01
N GLN A 56 -10.50 -6.88 0.38
CA GLN A 56 -10.62 -7.32 1.77
C GLN A 56 -9.41 -6.94 2.65
N ARG A 57 -8.22 -6.80 2.05
CA ARG A 57 -6.96 -6.81 2.82
C ARG A 57 -6.15 -5.51 2.72
N TRP A 58 -6.37 -4.68 1.70
CA TRP A 58 -5.55 -3.49 1.48
C TRP A 58 -5.61 -2.47 2.62
N LEU A 59 -6.79 -2.28 3.23
CA LEU A 59 -6.97 -1.39 4.38
C LEU A 59 -6.21 -1.87 5.63
N VAL A 60 -6.07 -3.18 5.79
CA VAL A 60 -5.30 -3.77 6.89
C VAL A 60 -3.83 -3.38 6.75
N LEU A 61 -3.23 -3.60 5.57
CA LEU A 61 -1.85 -3.20 5.31
C LEU A 61 -1.67 -1.68 5.46
N LEU A 62 -2.60 -0.89 4.92
CA LEU A 62 -2.60 0.57 5.03
C LEU A 62 -2.54 1.03 6.50
N GLY A 63 -3.34 0.42 7.38
CA GLY A 63 -3.31 0.70 8.81
C GLY A 63 -1.93 0.43 9.44
N TYR A 64 -1.31 -0.71 9.12
CA TYR A 64 0.05 -1.02 9.56
C TYR A 64 1.08 -0.01 9.06
N CYS A 65 0.98 0.41 7.80
CA CYS A 65 1.89 1.40 7.23
C CYS A 65 1.73 2.77 7.90
N ILE A 66 0.49 3.23 8.13
CA ILE A 66 0.20 4.51 8.80
C ILE A 66 0.84 4.58 10.18
N GLN A 67 0.76 3.50 10.97
CA GLN A 67 1.38 3.43 12.30
C GLN A 67 2.91 3.61 12.27
N ARG A 68 3.55 3.30 11.14
CA ARG A 68 5.01 3.38 10.97
C ARG A 68 5.50 4.67 10.32
N LEU A 69 4.61 5.58 9.92
CA LEU A 69 5.01 6.87 9.31
C LEU A 69 5.80 7.78 10.27
N LYS A 70 5.54 7.68 11.57
CA LYS A 70 6.26 8.46 12.58
C LYS A 70 7.69 7.96 12.82
N ASP A 71 7.96 6.69 12.52
CA ASP A 71 9.25 6.06 12.70
C ASP A 71 10.16 6.31 11.48
N LYS A 72 11.25 7.07 11.67
CA LYS A 72 12.18 7.40 10.57
C LYS A 72 12.77 6.15 9.91
N GLN A 73 12.97 5.07 10.66
CA GLN A 73 13.55 3.83 10.16
C GLN A 73 12.62 3.12 9.16
N PHE A 74 11.31 3.19 9.38
CA PHE A 74 10.32 2.47 8.58
C PHE A 74 9.51 3.35 7.62
N ARG A 75 9.63 4.67 7.75
CA ARG A 75 8.85 5.63 6.97
C ARG A 75 8.95 5.38 5.46
N ARG A 76 10.16 5.14 4.95
CA ARG A 76 10.38 4.92 3.51
C ARG A 76 9.60 3.71 2.99
N VAL A 77 9.74 2.56 3.65
CA VAL A 77 9.05 1.32 3.24
C VAL A 77 7.54 1.39 3.47
N ALA A 78 7.08 2.13 4.48
CA ALA A 78 5.66 2.37 4.71
C ALA A 78 5.04 3.25 3.62
N VAL A 79 5.70 4.33 3.24
CA VAL A 79 5.23 5.23 2.17
C VAL A 79 5.21 4.52 0.81
N ASP A 80 6.26 3.77 0.46
CA ASP A 80 6.28 2.99 -0.79
C ASP A 80 5.12 1.98 -0.86
N ALA A 81 4.87 1.24 0.24
CA ALA A 81 3.74 0.32 0.31
C ALA A 81 2.38 1.04 0.13
N ILE A 82 2.19 2.20 0.79
CA ILE A 82 0.97 3.01 0.66
C ILE A 82 0.74 3.44 -0.79
N LEU A 83 1.77 3.97 -1.45
CA LEU A 83 1.66 4.47 -2.83
C LEU A 83 1.28 3.35 -3.80
N ARG A 84 1.88 2.16 -3.66
CA ARG A 84 1.55 0.99 -4.50
C ARG A 84 0.09 0.55 -4.30
N ILE A 85 -0.35 0.47 -3.06
CA ILE A 85 -1.73 0.08 -2.74
C ILE A 85 -2.73 1.11 -3.29
N PHE A 86 -2.45 2.40 -3.15
CA PHE A 86 -3.30 3.45 -3.71
C PHE A 86 -3.35 3.39 -5.22
N TRP A 87 -2.22 3.16 -5.88
CA TRP A 87 -2.20 3.01 -7.33
C TRP A 87 -3.13 1.87 -7.79
N VAL A 88 -3.02 0.70 -7.15
CA VAL A 88 -3.89 -0.44 -7.47
C VAL A 88 -5.35 -0.14 -7.17
N TYR A 89 -5.64 0.46 -6.00
CA TYR A 89 -6.99 0.84 -5.61
C TYR A 89 -7.64 1.83 -6.61
N LEU A 90 -6.91 2.87 -7.01
CA LEU A 90 -7.43 3.93 -7.89
C LEU A 90 -7.56 3.49 -9.34
N PHE A 91 -6.56 2.77 -9.87
CA PHE A 91 -6.44 2.53 -11.30
C PHE A 91 -6.82 1.11 -11.72
N ARG A 92 -6.68 0.11 -10.85
CA ARG A 92 -6.98 -1.29 -11.19
C ARG A 92 -8.39 -1.71 -10.78
N TYR A 93 -8.90 -1.22 -9.65
CA TYR A 93 -10.18 -1.64 -9.08
C TYR A 93 -11.12 -0.44 -8.82
N PRO A 94 -11.60 0.25 -9.87
CA PRO A 94 -12.40 1.45 -9.72
C PRO A 94 -13.67 1.18 -8.91
N GLU A 95 -13.86 1.98 -7.87
CA GLU A 95 -15.11 2.12 -7.13
C GLU A 95 -15.88 3.34 -7.66
N SER A 96 -17.10 3.58 -7.17
CA SER A 96 -17.82 4.81 -7.51
C SER A 96 -17.03 6.05 -7.08
N ASN A 97 -17.08 7.11 -7.88
CA ASN A 97 -16.37 8.37 -7.60
C ASN A 97 -16.64 8.89 -6.18
N SER A 98 -17.89 8.78 -5.69
CA SER A 98 -18.25 9.21 -4.34
C SER A 98 -17.55 8.41 -3.24
N MET A 99 -17.36 7.10 -3.43
CA MET A 99 -16.65 6.24 -2.47
C MET A 99 -15.15 6.56 -2.46
N VAL A 100 -14.57 6.73 -3.64
CA VAL A 100 -13.16 7.10 -3.81
C VAL A 100 -12.87 8.44 -3.13
N VAL A 101 -13.66 9.48 -3.40
CA VAL A 101 -13.48 10.80 -2.78
C VAL A 101 -13.57 10.72 -1.26
N ARG A 102 -14.57 10.02 -0.70
CA ARG A 102 -14.70 9.88 0.76
C ARG A 102 -13.51 9.17 1.41
N ARG A 103 -13.01 8.11 0.78
CA ARG A 103 -11.87 7.35 1.31
C ARG A 103 -10.57 8.14 1.20
N ILE A 104 -10.33 8.80 0.06
CA ILE A 104 -9.17 9.67 -0.12
C ILE A 104 -9.21 10.81 0.89
N ASP A 105 -10.36 11.47 1.08
CA ASP A 105 -10.49 12.58 2.05
C ASP A 105 -10.19 12.14 3.49
N ALA A 106 -10.61 10.93 3.89
CA ALA A 106 -10.24 10.38 5.19
C ALA A 106 -8.72 10.16 5.30
N LEU A 107 -8.07 9.72 4.23
CA LEU A 107 -6.64 9.44 4.20
C LEU A 107 -5.81 10.72 4.15
N THR A 108 -6.22 11.74 3.38
CA THR A 108 -5.54 13.03 3.34
C THR A 108 -5.51 13.68 4.72
N ARG A 109 -6.57 13.56 5.52
CA ARG A 109 -6.58 14.05 6.92
C ARG A 109 -5.57 13.32 7.81
N ILE A 110 -5.27 12.05 7.53
CA ILE A 110 -4.27 11.26 8.27
C ILE A 110 -2.85 11.69 7.87
N PHE A 111 -2.60 11.85 6.57
CA PHE A 111 -1.27 12.25 6.07
C PHE A 111 -0.97 13.73 6.32
N PHE A 112 -1.98 14.58 6.24
CA PHE A 112 -1.91 16.04 6.31
C PHE A 112 -2.86 16.55 7.40
N PRO A 113 -2.57 16.29 8.69
CA PRO A 113 -3.37 16.85 9.77
C PRO A 113 -3.32 18.38 9.71
N ALA A 114 -4.47 19.04 9.89
CA ALA A 114 -4.65 20.48 9.69
C ALA A 114 -3.63 21.35 10.45
N THR A 115 -3.13 20.87 11.59
CA THR A 115 -2.11 21.54 12.41
C THR A 115 -0.70 21.56 11.78
N LYS A 116 -0.43 20.80 10.73
CA LYS A 116 0.88 20.73 10.05
C LYS A 116 0.95 21.43 8.69
N LEU A 117 -0.16 21.99 8.18
CA LEU A 117 -0.17 22.72 6.91
C LEU A 117 0.74 23.96 6.93
N HIS A 118 0.91 24.60 8.09
CA HIS A 118 1.83 25.72 8.27
C HIS A 118 3.32 25.32 8.29
N ALA A 119 3.64 24.03 8.38
CA ALA A 119 5.01 23.52 8.36
C ALA A 119 5.42 22.96 6.98
N TRP A 120 4.57 23.10 5.96
CA TRP A 120 4.92 22.71 4.60
C TRP A 120 6.00 23.65 4.06
N PRO A 121 7.19 23.16 3.67
CA PRO A 121 8.21 24.02 3.09
C PRO A 121 7.64 24.68 1.84
N LYS A 122 7.64 26.02 1.78
CA LYS A 122 7.19 26.79 0.61
C LYS A 122 8.05 26.50 -0.63
N THR A 123 9.23 25.93 -0.42
CA THR A 123 10.12 25.40 -1.45
C THR A 123 10.64 24.05 -0.97
N ILE A 124 10.33 22.98 -1.69
CA ILE A 124 11.02 21.70 -1.53
C ILE A 124 12.20 21.77 -2.51
N PRO A 125 13.46 21.81 -2.04
CA PRO A 125 14.62 21.82 -2.94
C PRO A 125 14.57 20.57 -3.84
N LEU A 126 14.82 20.72 -5.15
CA LEU A 126 14.83 19.61 -6.10
C LEU A 126 15.84 18.51 -5.70
N ASP A 127 16.89 18.92 -4.99
CA ASP A 127 17.98 18.12 -4.47
C ASP A 127 17.55 17.15 -3.34
N ALA A 128 16.34 17.30 -2.80
CA ALA A 128 15.80 16.37 -1.79
C ALA A 128 15.39 15.01 -2.36
N TYR A 129 15.36 14.86 -3.69
CA TYR A 129 14.94 13.64 -4.40
C TYR A 129 16.05 13.00 -5.25
N VAL A 130 17.29 13.50 -5.16
CA VAL A 130 18.48 12.94 -5.84
C VAL A 130 19.30 12.09 -4.89
#